data_AF-M9SKH4-F1
#
_entry.id   AF-M9SKH4-F1
#
_cell.length_a   1.000
_cell.length_b   1.000
_cell.length_c   1.000
_cell.angle_alpha   90.00
_cell.angle_beta   90.00
_cell.angle_gamma   90.00
#
_symmetry.space_group_name_H-M   'P 1'
#
loop_
_entity.id
_entity.type
_entity.pdbx_description
1 polymer ?
#
loop_
_entity_poly.entity_id
_entity_poly.type
_entity_poly.pdbx_seq_one_letter_code
_entity_poly.pdbx_strand_id
1 'polypeptide(L)'
;MYCVYSDGGSRGNPGPSAYAIVVTKDGKTVHEHAEFLGVHTNNYAEYRGLIAGISKALELGADEVEFVMDSQLVIRQMTGQYRVKSPDMLALHEDAKNLASMIPKVTFTNVRRSERLIPRADALLNAEMDRHSGQ
;
A
#
# COMPACT_ATOMS: atom_id res chain seq x y z
N MET A 1 -3.15 -4.34 18.44
CA MET A 1 -2.82 -3.29 17.46
C MET A 1 -2.65 -3.92 16.08
N TYR A 2 -3.21 -3.29 15.05
CA TYR A 2 -3.00 -3.73 13.67
C TYR A 2 -1.83 -2.98 13.03
N CYS A 3 -1.04 -3.70 12.22
CA CYS A 3 -0.06 -3.10 11.32
C CYS A 3 -0.34 -3.60 9.90
N VAL A 4 -0.32 -2.70 8.94
CA VAL A 4 -0.52 -2.99 7.53
C VAL A 4 0.75 -2.59 6.79
N TYR A 5 1.39 -3.56 6.14
CA TYR A 5 2.54 -3.35 5.29
C TYR A 5 2.06 -3.41 3.86
N SER A 6 2.36 -2.41 3.05
CA SER A 6 2.05 -2.45 1.62
C SER A 6 3.26 -2.07 0.80
N ASP A 7 3.37 -2.71 -0.36
CA ASP A 7 4.32 -2.39 -1.40
C ASP A 7 3.58 -2.38 -2.74
N GLY A 8 3.98 -1.48 -3.63
CA GLY A 8 3.40 -1.29 -4.96
C GLY A 8 4.50 -1.01 -5.97
N GLY A 9 4.40 -1.65 -7.14
CA GLY A 9 5.52 -1.72 -8.06
C GLY A 9 5.09 -1.80 -9.50
N SER A 10 5.92 -1.27 -10.39
CA SER A 10 5.74 -1.34 -11.85
C SER A 10 7.04 -1.75 -12.55
N ARG A 11 6.94 -2.67 -13.52
CA ARG A 11 8.03 -3.09 -14.43
C ARG A 11 8.09 -2.12 -15.62
N GLY A 12 8.57 -0.92 -15.37
CA GLY A 12 8.48 0.23 -16.27
C GLY A 12 7.74 1.39 -15.59
N ASN A 13 7.68 2.57 -16.22
CA ASN A 13 6.94 3.70 -15.63
C ASN A 13 6.33 4.62 -16.72
N PRO A 14 5.19 4.23 -17.34
CA PRO A 14 4.31 3.11 -16.95
C PRO A 14 4.79 1.73 -17.44
N GLY A 15 4.32 0.67 -16.79
CA GLY A 15 4.59 -0.72 -17.11
C GLY A 15 3.64 -1.68 -16.38
N PRO A 16 3.71 -3.00 -16.62
CA PRO A 16 2.97 -3.99 -15.84
C PRO A 16 3.16 -3.71 -14.35
N SER A 17 2.09 -3.69 -13.59
CA SER A 17 2.06 -3.20 -12.21
C SER A 17 1.25 -4.11 -11.31
N ALA A 18 1.62 -4.18 -10.04
CA ALA A 18 0.88 -4.88 -9.00
C ALA A 18 1.08 -4.19 -7.66
N TYR A 19 0.26 -4.55 -6.69
CA TYR A 19 0.51 -4.23 -5.28
C TYR A 19 0.42 -5.49 -4.43
N ALA A 20 0.93 -5.40 -3.20
CA ALA A 20 0.70 -6.39 -2.17
C ALA A 20 0.48 -5.74 -0.80
N ILE A 21 -0.27 -6.44 0.06
CA ILE A 21 -0.49 -6.08 1.46
C ILE A 21 -0.24 -7.28 2.37
N VAL A 22 0.30 -7.00 3.55
CA VAL A 22 0.44 -7.92 4.66
C VAL A 22 -0.16 -7.24 5.88
N VAL A 23 -1.16 -7.86 6.51
CA VAL A 23 -1.81 -7.34 7.70
C VAL A 23 -1.44 -8.22 8.89
N THR A 24 -0.97 -7.58 9.96
CA THR A 24 -0.71 -8.24 11.24
C THR A 24 -1.63 -7.70 12.33
N LYS A 25 -1.95 -8.57 13.29
CA LYS A 25 -2.61 -8.21 14.55
C LYS A 25 -1.73 -8.71 15.69
N ASP A 26 -1.25 -7.79 16.52
CA ASP A 26 -0.36 -8.10 17.65
C ASP A 26 0.87 -8.92 17.23
N GLY A 27 1.48 -8.53 16.10
CA GLY A 27 2.68 -9.15 15.52
C GLY A 27 2.44 -10.45 14.75
N LYS A 28 1.21 -10.97 14.70
CA LYS A 28 0.88 -12.18 13.93
C LYS A 28 0.21 -11.80 12.62
N THR A 29 0.69 -12.35 11.50
CA THR A 29 0.03 -12.19 10.19
C THR A 29 -1.37 -12.80 10.24
N VAL A 30 -2.36 -11.98 9.87
CA VAL A 30 -3.78 -12.37 9.79
C VAL A 30 -4.31 -12.31 8.37
N HIS A 31 -3.64 -11.59 7.46
CA HIS A 31 -4.02 -11.50 6.07
C HIS A 31 -2.82 -11.19 5.18
N GLU A 32 -2.79 -11.76 3.98
CA GLU A 32 -1.86 -11.44 2.91
C GLU A 32 -2.62 -11.43 1.60
N HIS A 33 -2.33 -10.44 0.74
CA HIS A 33 -2.96 -10.32 -0.56
C HIS A 33 -2.04 -9.61 -1.55
N ALA A 34 -2.14 -9.97 -2.82
CA ALA A 34 -1.51 -9.26 -3.93
C ALA A 34 -2.47 -9.24 -5.11
N GLU A 35 -2.41 -8.18 -5.92
CA GLU A 35 -3.29 -7.99 -7.06
C GLU A 35 -2.53 -7.35 -8.21
N PHE A 36 -2.65 -7.94 -9.40
CA PHE A 36 -2.17 -7.36 -10.64
C PHE A 36 -3.08 -6.23 -11.11
N LEU A 37 -2.49 -5.09 -11.47
CA LEU A 37 -3.19 -3.86 -11.82
C LEU A 37 -3.23 -3.58 -13.33
N GLY A 38 -2.54 -4.37 -14.16
CA GLY A 38 -2.34 -4.01 -15.58
C GLY A 38 -1.18 -3.04 -15.75
N VAL A 39 -1.29 -2.08 -16.67
CA VAL A 39 -0.19 -1.15 -17.00
C VAL A 39 -0.39 0.21 -16.33
N HIS A 40 0.42 0.49 -15.31
CA HIS A 40 0.36 1.73 -14.53
C HIS A 40 1.76 2.24 -14.13
N THR A 41 1.81 3.39 -13.48
CA THR A 41 3.03 3.95 -12.90
C THR A 41 3.32 3.34 -11.53
N ASN A 42 4.57 3.43 -11.07
CA ASN A 42 4.94 2.96 -9.74
C ASN A 42 4.11 3.64 -8.63
N ASN A 43 3.97 4.96 -8.70
CA ASN A 43 3.23 5.72 -7.70
C ASN A 43 1.75 5.35 -7.65
N TYR A 44 1.16 5.01 -8.79
CA TYR A 44 -0.21 4.51 -8.85
C TYR A 44 -0.33 3.19 -8.09
N ALA A 45 0.57 2.24 -8.36
CA ALA A 45 0.58 0.94 -7.70
C ALA A 45 0.74 1.04 -6.18
N GLU A 46 1.64 1.92 -5.71
CA GLU A 46 1.87 2.20 -4.29
C GLU A 46 0.60 2.72 -3.59
N TYR A 47 -0.10 3.67 -4.21
CA TYR A 47 -1.38 4.17 -3.67
C TYR A 47 -2.46 3.10 -3.65
N ARG A 48 -2.55 2.27 -4.70
CA ARG A 48 -3.51 1.16 -4.73
C ARG A 48 -3.24 0.15 -3.61
N GLY A 49 -1.97 -0.15 -3.34
CA GLY A 49 -1.57 -0.97 -2.20
C GLY A 49 -1.98 -0.38 -0.86
N LEU A 50 -1.75 0.93 -0.67
CA LEU A 50 -2.18 1.61 0.55
C LEU A 50 -3.71 1.57 0.72
N ILE A 51 -4.47 1.90 -0.34
CA ILE A 51 -5.94 1.91 -0.31
C ILE A 51 -6.47 0.52 0.04
N ALA A 52 -5.96 -0.53 -0.62
CA ALA A 52 -6.34 -1.91 -0.32
C ALA A 52 -6.04 -2.28 1.15
N GLY A 53 -4.90 -1.83 1.66
CA GLY A 53 -4.52 -1.99 3.06
C GLY A 53 -5.49 -1.31 4.03
N ILE A 54 -5.89 -0.07 3.74
CA ILE A 54 -6.86 0.69 4.55
C ILE A 54 -8.23 0.01 4.53
N SER A 55 -8.73 -0.34 3.34
CA SER A 55 -10.00 -1.05 3.17
C SER A 55 -9.99 -2.37 3.94
N LYS A 56 -8.91 -3.15 3.87
CA LYS A 56 -8.79 -4.39 4.63
C LYS A 56 -8.81 -4.15 6.13
N ALA A 57 -8.16 -3.11 6.63
CA ALA A 57 -8.18 -2.78 8.05
C ALA A 57 -9.58 -2.40 8.54
N LEU A 58 -10.35 -1.65 7.73
CA LEU A 58 -11.75 -1.33 8.01
C LEU A 58 -12.64 -2.59 8.05
N GLU A 59 -12.48 -3.49 7.08
CA GLU A 59 -13.19 -4.78 7.06
C GLU A 59 -12.90 -5.63 8.30
N LEU A 60 -11.68 -5.55 8.84
CA LEU A 60 -11.26 -6.25 10.05
C LEU A 60 -11.69 -5.55 11.35
N GLY A 61 -12.42 -4.44 11.25
CA GLY A 61 -12.91 -3.66 12.40
C GLY A 61 -11.77 -3.09 13.25
N ALA A 62 -10.70 -2.62 12.60
CA ALA A 62 -9.57 -2.07 13.32
C ALA A 62 -9.84 -0.64 13.83
N ASP A 63 -9.68 -0.42 15.14
CA ASP A 63 -9.78 0.91 15.74
C ASP A 63 -8.45 1.68 15.76
N GLU A 64 -7.33 0.94 15.70
CA GLU A 64 -5.96 1.48 15.69
C GLU A 64 -5.08 0.73 14.70
N VAL A 65 -4.49 1.46 13.74
CA VAL A 65 -3.69 0.90 12.66
C VAL A 65 -2.43 1.74 12.38
N GLU A 66 -1.29 1.06 12.21
CA GLU A 66 -0.08 1.62 11.59
C GLU A 66 0.04 1.13 10.14
N PHE A 67 0.01 2.05 9.18
CA PHE A 67 0.34 1.76 7.78
C PHE A 67 1.83 1.99 7.55
N VAL A 68 2.52 0.97 7.08
CA VAL A 68 3.97 0.92 6.91
C VAL A 68 4.30 0.71 5.43
N MET A 69 5.08 1.63 4.85
CA MET A 69 5.49 1.57 3.44
C MET A 69 6.94 2.01 3.30
N ASP A 70 7.65 1.52 2.28
CA ASP A 70 8.96 2.06 1.88
C ASP A 70 8.84 3.30 0.96
N SER A 71 7.67 3.51 0.35
CA SER A 71 7.36 4.69 -0.45
C SER A 71 7.31 5.99 0.36
N GLN A 72 8.44 6.70 0.42
CA GLN A 72 8.52 7.99 1.10
C GLN A 72 7.56 9.04 0.51
N LEU A 73 7.34 9.03 -0.81
CA LEU A 73 6.45 9.98 -1.48
C LEU A 73 5.02 9.84 -0.97
N VAL A 74 4.47 8.61 -0.95
CA VAL A 74 3.10 8.34 -0.52
C VAL A 74 2.93 8.71 0.96
N ILE A 75 3.86 8.29 1.83
CA ILE A 75 3.82 8.63 3.26
C ILE A 75 3.85 10.16 3.48
N ARG A 76 4.71 10.89 2.76
CA ARG A 76 4.78 12.36 2.86
C ARG A 76 3.53 13.05 2.34
N GLN A 77 2.85 12.49 1.35
CA GLN A 77 1.58 13.02 0.88
C GLN A 77 0.45 12.75 1.89
N MET A 78 0.35 11.52 2.40
CA MET A 78 -0.65 11.14 3.41
C MET A 78 -0.50 11.92 4.73
N THR A 79 0.72 12.29 5.08
CA THR A 79 1.00 13.13 6.27
C THR A 79 0.92 14.63 5.98
N GLY A 80 0.52 15.04 4.78
CA GLY A 80 0.35 16.46 4.40
C GLY A 80 1.65 17.23 4.20
N GLN A 81 2.81 16.57 4.28
CA GLN A 81 4.11 17.21 4.07
C GLN A 81 4.29 17.60 2.60
N TYR A 82 3.82 16.77 1.67
CA TYR A 82 3.93 16.96 0.23
C TYR A 82 2.55 17.12 -0.44
N ARG A 83 2.46 18.08 -1.37
CA ARG A 83 1.26 18.27 -2.19
C ARG A 83 1.19 17.26 -3.34
N VAL A 84 0.03 16.70 -3.59
CA VAL A 84 -0.27 15.91 -4.79
C VAL A 84 -0.58 16.85 -5.96
N LYS A 85 0.10 16.67 -7.10
CA LYS A 85 -0.02 17.57 -8.26
C LYS A 85 -0.74 16.96 -9.45
N SER A 86 -0.66 15.64 -9.63
CA SER A 86 -1.33 14.94 -10.73
C SER A 86 -2.81 14.74 -10.37
N PRO A 87 -3.76 15.06 -11.28
CA PRO A 87 -5.18 14.83 -11.05
C PRO A 87 -5.52 13.37 -10.71
N ASP A 88 -4.94 12.42 -11.43
CA ASP A 88 -5.19 10.98 -11.20
C ASP A 88 -4.70 10.54 -9.82
N MET A 89 -3.55 11.06 -9.39
CA MET A 89 -3.03 10.78 -8.06
C MET A 89 -3.81 11.52 -6.97
N LEU A 90 -4.41 12.68 -7.28
CA LEU A 90 -5.21 13.44 -6.33
C LEU A 90 -6.46 12.65 -5.93
N ALA A 91 -7.13 12.04 -6.90
CA ALA A 91 -8.28 11.16 -6.63
C ALA A 91 -7.89 10.00 -5.68
N LEU A 92 -6.80 9.28 -5.97
CA LEU A 92 -6.31 8.21 -5.10
C LEU A 92 -5.94 8.69 -3.69
N HIS A 93 -5.34 9.88 -3.60
CA HIS A 93 -4.98 10.48 -2.33
C HIS A 93 -6.21 10.88 -1.50
N GLU A 94 -7.22 11.45 -2.13
CA GLU A 94 -8.49 11.79 -1.48
C GLU A 94 -9.22 10.54 -0.99
N ASP A 95 -9.29 9.48 -1.83
CA ASP A 95 -9.87 8.20 -1.45
C ASP A 95 -9.14 7.58 -0.24
N ALA A 96 -7.81 7.51 -0.29
CA ALA A 96 -6.99 6.99 0.80
C ALA A 96 -7.24 7.78 2.10
N LYS A 97 -7.29 9.12 2.02
CA LYS A 97 -7.58 9.96 3.18
C LYS A 97 -8.99 9.73 3.74
N ASN A 98 -9.99 9.68 2.87
CA ASN A 98 -11.38 9.51 3.27
C ASN A 98 -11.57 8.16 3.97
N LEU A 99 -11.03 7.09 3.41
CA LEU A 99 -11.05 5.76 4.03
C LEU A 99 -10.28 5.74 5.35
N ALA A 100 -9.07 6.30 5.40
CA ALA A 100 -8.26 6.34 6.62
C ALA A 100 -8.95 7.14 7.74
N SER A 101 -9.74 8.17 7.40
CA SER A 101 -10.51 8.97 8.37
C SER A 101 -11.62 8.18 9.09
N MET A 102 -12.02 7.03 8.54
CA MET A 102 -13.00 6.13 9.17
C MET A 102 -12.38 5.27 10.26
N ILE A 103 -11.04 5.20 10.33
CA ILE A 103 -10.31 4.48 11.39
C ILE A 103 -10.00 5.48 12.52
N PRO A 104 -10.43 5.22 13.76
CA PRO A 104 -10.26 6.14 14.89
C PRO A 104 -8.82 6.61 15.13
N LYS A 105 -7.84 5.71 14.97
CA LYS A 105 -6.42 6.04 15.14
C LYS A 105 -5.56 5.46 14.02
N VAL A 106 -4.92 6.34 13.26
CA VAL A 106 -4.06 5.97 12.13
C VAL A 106 -2.67 6.58 12.30
N THR A 107 -1.64 5.81 11.97
CA THR A 107 -0.27 6.31 11.81
C THR A 107 0.30 5.84 10.48
N PHE A 108 1.04 6.71 9.79
CA PHE A 108 1.77 6.39 8.56
C PHE A 108 3.26 6.40 8.84
N THR A 109 3.93 5.27 8.64
CA THR A 109 5.36 5.09 8.94
C THR A 109 6.11 4.73 7.66
N ASN A 110 7.16 5.51 7.36
CA ASN A 110 8.12 5.14 6.32
C ASN A 110 9.25 4.30 6.91
N VAL A 111 9.60 3.19 6.26
CA VAL A 111 10.72 2.32 6.63
C VAL A 111 11.58 2.01 5.41
N ARG A 112 12.73 1.37 5.59
CA ARG A 112 13.52 0.89 4.45
C ARG A 112 12.89 -0.38 3.89
N ARG A 113 13.05 -0.62 2.58
CA ARG A 113 12.56 -1.84 1.90
C ARG A 113 13.01 -3.15 2.55
N SER A 114 14.19 -3.16 3.19
CA SER A 114 14.75 -4.33 3.88
C SER A 114 14.20 -4.57 5.29
N GLU A 115 13.31 -3.71 5.80
CA GLU A 115 12.88 -3.72 7.19
C GLU A 115 11.46 -4.26 7.37
N ARG A 116 11.22 -4.85 8.55
CA ARG A 116 9.90 -5.38 8.96
C ARG A 116 9.35 -6.37 7.93
N LEU A 117 8.09 -6.21 7.52
CA LEU A 117 7.43 -7.07 6.54
C LEU A 117 7.32 -6.44 5.15
N ILE A 118 8.05 -5.34 4.88
CA ILE A 118 8.16 -4.82 3.50
C ILE A 118 8.78 -5.87 2.56
N PRO A 119 9.85 -6.62 2.91
CA PRO A 119 10.34 -7.69 2.05
C PRO A 119 9.31 -8.78 1.75
N ARG A 120 8.36 -9.00 2.66
CA ARG A 120 7.27 -9.98 2.46
C ARG A 120 6.24 -9.45 1.47
N ALA A 121 5.82 -8.19 1.61
CA ALA A 121 4.95 -7.54 0.64
C ALA A 121 5.60 -7.49 -0.76
N ASP A 122 6.87 -7.11 -0.84
CA ASP A 122 7.65 -7.11 -2.08
C ASP A 122 7.71 -8.50 -2.75
N ALA A 123 7.94 -9.56 -1.95
CA ALA A 123 7.95 -10.92 -2.47
C ALA A 123 6.57 -11.36 -3.02
N LEU A 124 5.48 -11.00 -2.34
CA LEU A 124 4.11 -11.28 -2.82
C LEU A 124 3.80 -10.52 -4.12
N LEU A 125 4.19 -9.25 -4.16
CA LEU A 125 4.06 -8.38 -5.33
C LEU A 125 4.78 -8.96 -6.55
N ASN A 126 6.05 -9.37 -6.38
CA ASN A 126 6.83 -9.91 -7.49
C ASN A 126 6.28 -11.25 -7.97
N ALA A 127 5.85 -12.12 -7.05
CA ALA A 127 5.20 -13.38 -7.41
C ALA A 127 3.93 -13.13 -8.25
N GLU A 128 3.13 -12.11 -7.90
CA GLU A 128 1.93 -11.76 -8.65
C GLU A 128 2.24 -11.17 -10.03
N MET A 129 3.29 -10.35 -10.13
CA MET A 129 3.81 -9.82 -11.39
C MET A 129 4.32 -10.92 -12.32
N ASP A 130 5.04 -11.90 -11.78
CA ASP A 130 5.60 -13.02 -12.55
C ASP A 130 4.50 -13.91 -13.13
N ARG A 131 3.40 -14.13 -12.39
CA ARG A 131 2.23 -14.86 -12.88
C ARG A 131 1.60 -14.26 -14.13
N HIS A 132 1.72 -12.94 -14.30
CA HIS A 132 1.16 -12.18 -15.42
C HIS A 132 2.19 -11.85 -16.51
N SER A 133 3.48 -12.04 -16.26
CA SER A 133 4.56 -11.74 -17.22
C SER A 133 4.81 -12.87 -18.23
N GLY A 134 4.11 -14.01 -18.11
CA GLY A 134 4.29 -15.21 -18.94
C GLY A 134 3.11 -15.54 -19.87
N GLN A 135 2.20 -14.60 -20.12
CA GLN A 135 1.08 -14.77 -21.07
C GLN A 135 1.34 -14.03 -22.38
#